data_AF-A0A7K5Q6H6-F1
#
_entry.id   AF-A0A7K5Q6H6-F1
#
_cell.length_a   1.000
_cell.length_b   1.000
_cell.length_c   1.000
_cell.angle_alpha   90.00
_cell.angle_beta   90.00
_cell.angle_gamma   90.00
#
_symmetry.space_group_name_H-M   'P 1'
#
loop_
_entity.id
_entity.type
_entity.pdbx_description
1 polymer ?
#
loop_
_entity_poly.entity_id
_entity_poly.type
_entity_poly.pdbx_seq_one_letter_code
_entity_poly.pdbx_strand_id
1 'polypeptide(L)'
;DVLDPERLIQCPLVKHHQIRARRFPYHLVKCKESNPEIAKKLATCPFNARHLVPQADLSDHIMKCSDKAFMEQDVVSRSSEPPQEQLNNGSTWQAPPCEEDWETEALEGSESTFVWGMIN
;
A
#
# COMPACT_ATOMS: atom_id res chain seq x y z
N ASP A 1 -21.95 -13.09 4.03
CA ASP A 1 -21.88 -11.65 3.75
C ASP A 1 -20.78 -11.39 2.72
N VAL A 2 -20.91 -10.42 1.81
CA VAL A 2 -19.84 -10.07 0.83
C VAL A 2 -18.71 -9.30 1.52
N LEU A 3 -19.00 -8.67 2.66
CA LEU A 3 -18.06 -7.91 3.48
C LEU A 3 -17.43 -8.76 4.59
N ASP A 4 -17.72 -10.06 4.65
CA ASP A 4 -17.16 -10.95 5.66
C ASP A 4 -15.64 -11.16 5.44
N PRO A 5 -14.78 -10.73 6.37
CA PRO A 5 -13.33 -10.88 6.25
C PRO A 5 -12.87 -12.35 6.29
N GLU A 6 -13.68 -13.25 6.87
CA GLU A 6 -13.39 -14.69 6.97
C GLU A 6 -13.83 -15.48 5.75
N ARG A 7 -14.61 -14.88 4.86
CA ARG A 7 -15.06 -15.54 3.64
C ARG A 7 -13.87 -16.05 2.83
N LEU A 8 -13.95 -17.29 2.38
CA LEU A 8 -12.96 -17.89 1.49
C LEU A 8 -13.20 -17.44 0.04
N ILE A 9 -12.12 -17.02 -0.61
CA ILE A 9 -12.07 -16.58 -2.00
C ILE A 9 -11.04 -17.46 -2.73
N GLN A 10 -11.40 -17.90 -3.93
CA GLN A 10 -10.51 -18.70 -4.76
C GLN A 10 -9.44 -17.81 -5.44
N CYS A 11 -8.20 -18.28 -5.49
CA CYS A 11 -7.14 -17.56 -6.19
C CYS A 11 -7.31 -17.65 -7.73
N PRO A 12 -7.20 -16.53 -8.46
CA PRO A 12 -7.25 -16.52 -9.92
C PRO A 12 -6.04 -17.20 -10.59
N LEU A 13 -4.88 -17.19 -9.93
CA LEU A 13 -3.66 -17.81 -10.45
C LEU A 13 -3.71 -19.34 -10.33
N VAL A 14 -4.34 -19.85 -9.26
CA VAL A 14 -4.26 -21.25 -8.86
C VAL A 14 -5.59 -21.72 -8.29
N LYS A 15 -6.27 -22.62 -9.00
CA LYS A 15 -7.66 -23.04 -8.69
C LYS A 15 -7.83 -23.71 -7.32
N HIS A 16 -6.80 -24.37 -6.79
CA HIS A 16 -6.88 -25.09 -5.52
C HIS A 16 -6.66 -24.20 -4.29
N HIS A 17 -6.23 -22.94 -4.47
CA HIS A 17 -6.05 -22.01 -3.36
C HIS A 17 -7.38 -21.40 -2.94
N GLN A 18 -7.76 -21.60 -1.68
CA GLN A 18 -8.85 -20.89 -1.02
C GLN A 18 -8.30 -20.05 0.13
N ILE A 19 -8.51 -18.74 0.05
CA ILE A 19 -7.87 -17.76 0.94
C ILE A 19 -8.94 -16.88 1.56
N ARG A 20 -8.81 -16.59 2.85
CA ARG A 20 -9.69 -15.63 3.54
C ARG A 20 -9.58 -14.25 2.89
N ALA A 21 -10.71 -13.55 2.74
CA ALA A 21 -10.78 -12.23 2.12
C ALA A 21 -9.74 -11.25 2.70
N ARG A 22 -9.58 -11.22 4.03
CA ARG A 22 -8.59 -10.37 4.72
C ARG A 22 -7.13 -10.66 4.36
N ARG A 23 -6.79 -11.91 4.00
CA ARG A 23 -5.42 -12.33 3.66
C ARG A 23 -5.16 -12.29 2.15
N PHE A 24 -6.20 -12.06 1.35
CA PHE A 24 -6.13 -12.17 -0.10
C PHE A 24 -5.10 -11.22 -0.75
N PRO A 25 -4.98 -9.93 -0.37
CA PRO A 25 -3.97 -9.05 -0.97
C PRO A 25 -2.53 -9.55 -0.75
N TYR A 26 -2.21 -9.96 0.48
CA TYR A 26 -0.91 -10.53 0.83
C TYR A 26 -0.63 -11.84 0.08
N HIS A 27 -1.66 -12.67 -0.10
CA HIS A 27 -1.54 -13.90 -0.88
C HIS A 27 -1.20 -13.61 -2.34
N LEU A 28 -1.84 -12.60 -2.96
CA LEU A 28 -1.60 -12.28 -4.37
C LEU A 28 -0.14 -11.93 -4.64
N VAL A 29 0.53 -11.18 -3.75
CA VAL A 29 1.96 -10.83 -3.89
C VAL A 29 2.81 -12.10 -4.00
N LYS A 30 2.74 -12.97 -3.00
CA LYS A 30 3.54 -14.21 -2.95
C LYS A 30 3.17 -15.21 -4.05
N CYS A 31 1.87 -15.31 -4.35
CA CYS A 31 1.39 -16.28 -5.34
C CYS A 31 1.80 -15.90 -6.76
N LYS A 32 1.89 -14.59 -7.07
CA LYS A 32 2.43 -14.10 -8.35
C LYS A 32 3.91 -14.46 -8.52
N GLU A 33 4.71 -14.25 -7.48
CA GLU A 33 6.14 -14.60 -7.49
C GLU A 33 6.36 -16.10 -7.72
N SER A 34 5.52 -16.94 -7.12
CA SER A 34 5.60 -18.39 -7.29
C SER A 34 5.05 -18.90 -8.62
N ASN A 35 4.22 -18.11 -9.33
CA ASN A 35 3.54 -18.52 -10.57
C ASN A 35 3.73 -17.46 -11.70
N PRO A 36 4.97 -17.16 -12.11
CA PRO A 36 5.26 -16.05 -13.03
C PRO A 36 4.59 -16.21 -14.39
N GLU A 37 4.49 -17.44 -14.91
CA GLU A 37 3.92 -17.70 -16.24
C GLU A 37 2.41 -17.44 -16.33
N ILE A 38 1.69 -17.67 -15.22
CA ILE A 38 0.26 -17.37 -15.12
C ILE A 38 0.09 -15.87 -14.80
N ALA A 39 0.93 -15.33 -13.92
CA ALA A 39 0.91 -13.93 -13.54
C ALA A 39 1.13 -13.01 -14.75
N LYS A 40 2.01 -13.36 -15.70
CA LYS A 40 2.22 -12.62 -16.95
C LYS A 40 0.96 -12.49 -17.81
N LYS A 41 -0.01 -13.39 -17.68
CA LYS A 41 -1.27 -13.38 -18.46
C LYS A 41 -2.37 -12.56 -17.79
N LEU A 42 -2.18 -12.19 -16.52
CA LEU A 42 -3.13 -11.43 -15.73
C LEU A 42 -2.60 -10.02 -15.49
N ALA A 43 -3.49 -9.04 -15.58
CA ALA A 43 -3.28 -7.68 -15.12
C ALA A 43 -3.98 -7.45 -13.79
N THR A 44 -3.45 -6.52 -13.00
CA THR A 44 -4.10 -6.05 -11.77
C THR A 44 -4.90 -4.80 -12.09
N CYS A 45 -6.14 -4.72 -11.61
CA CYS A 45 -6.96 -3.53 -11.78
C CYS A 45 -6.29 -2.33 -11.11
N PRO A 46 -6.27 -1.15 -11.76
CA PRO A 46 -5.72 0.07 -11.15
C PRO A 46 -6.55 0.58 -9.96
N PHE A 47 -7.85 0.24 -9.91
CA PHE A 47 -8.76 0.71 -8.84
C PHE A 47 -8.81 -0.23 -7.63
N ASN A 48 -8.50 -1.52 -7.81
CA ASN A 48 -8.54 -2.50 -6.73
C ASN A 48 -7.51 -3.61 -6.95
N ALA A 49 -6.51 -3.66 -6.07
CA ALA A 49 -5.42 -4.64 -6.13
C ALA A 49 -5.90 -6.11 -5.97
N ARG A 50 -7.14 -6.34 -5.51
CA ARG A 50 -7.74 -7.68 -5.42
C ARG A 50 -8.24 -8.19 -6.77
N HIS A 51 -8.50 -7.31 -7.73
CA HIS A 51 -8.97 -7.70 -9.06
C HIS A 51 -7.80 -8.10 -9.94
N LEU A 52 -7.77 -9.39 -10.29
CA LEU A 52 -6.89 -9.94 -11.32
C LEU A 52 -7.74 -10.35 -12.51
N VAL A 53 -7.44 -9.78 -13.67
CA VAL A 53 -8.17 -10.00 -14.91
C VAL A 53 -7.19 -10.38 -16.02
N PRO A 54 -7.60 -11.17 -17.03
CA PRO A 54 -6.76 -11.40 -18.19
C PRO A 54 -6.33 -10.08 -18.83
N GLN A 55 -5.08 -9.98 -19.30
CA GLN A 55 -4.57 -8.73 -19.89
C GLN A 55 -5.45 -8.23 -21.05
N ALA A 56 -5.96 -9.15 -21.88
CA ALA A 56 -6.84 -8.81 -23.00
C ALA A 56 -8.15 -8.16 -22.55
N ASP A 57 -8.65 -8.52 -21.36
CA ASP A 57 -9.95 -8.07 -20.85
C ASP A 57 -9.81 -6.87 -19.89
N LEU A 58 -8.58 -6.39 -19.64
CA LEU A 58 -8.33 -5.31 -18.69
C LEU A 58 -9.05 -4.02 -19.08
N SER A 59 -9.05 -3.67 -20.37
CA SER A 59 -9.74 -2.47 -20.87
C SER A 59 -11.25 -2.52 -20.58
N ASP A 60 -11.88 -3.66 -20.92
CA ASP A 60 -13.30 -3.88 -20.68
C ASP A 60 -13.64 -3.91 -19.19
N HIS A 61 -12.74 -4.48 -18.37
CA HIS A 61 -12.86 -4.47 -16.92
C HIS A 61 -12.84 -3.04 -16.37
N ILE A 62 -11.88 -2.20 -16.78
CA ILE A 62 -11.74 -0.81 -16.33
C ILE A 62 -13.03 -0.03 -16.59
N MET A 63 -13.65 -0.21 -17.77
CA MET A 63 -14.90 0.47 -18.14
C MET A 63 -16.10 0.08 -17.28
N LYS A 64 -16.09 -1.14 -16.70
CA LYS A 64 -17.21 -1.72 -15.94
C LYS A 64 -16.90 -1.91 -14.45
N CYS A 65 -15.71 -1.51 -14.00
CA CYS A 65 -15.26 -1.77 -12.64
C CYS A 65 -16.08 -0.96 -11.65
N SER A 66 -16.71 -1.61 -10.67
CA SER A 66 -17.47 -0.95 -9.60
C SER A 66 -16.61 0.00 -8.76
N ASP A 67 -15.34 -0.36 -8.57
CA ASP A 67 -14.41 0.40 -7.72
C ASP A 67 -13.87 1.66 -8.42
N LYS A 68 -14.13 1.82 -9.74
CA LYS A 68 -13.77 3.02 -10.50
C LYS A 68 -14.45 4.28 -9.92
N ALA A 69 -15.73 4.18 -9.60
CA ALA A 69 -16.52 5.30 -9.12
C ALA A 69 -16.01 5.85 -7.76
N PHE A 70 -15.45 4.98 -6.93
CA PHE A 70 -14.95 5.35 -5.60
C PHE A 70 -13.68 6.22 -5.68
N MET A 71 -12.82 5.99 -6.68
CA MET A 71 -11.61 6.80 -6.91
C MET A 71 -11.91 8.13 -7.60
N GLU A 72 -12.86 8.19 -8.53
CA GLU A 72 -13.18 9.42 -9.26
C GLU A 72 -13.77 10.51 -8.36
N GLN A 73 -14.48 10.12 -7.30
CA GLN A 73 -15.03 11.04 -6.30
C GLN A 73 -13.95 11.81 -5.52
N ASP A 74 -12.80 11.18 -5.28
CA ASP A 74 -11.67 11.77 -4.53
C ASP A 74 -10.90 12.79 -5.40
N VAL A 75 -10.81 12.52 -6.71
CA VAL A 75 -10.17 13.43 -7.68
C VAL A 75 -11.05 14.65 -7.98
N VAL A 76 -12.37 14.47 -8.12
CA VAL A 76 -13.31 15.59 -8.35
C VAL A 76 -13.33 16.52 -7.13
N SER A 77 -13.31 15.98 -5.92
CA SER A 77 -13.26 16.80 -4.69
C SER A 77 -12.00 17.69 -4.63
N ARG A 78 -10.87 17.22 -5.15
CA ARG A 78 -9.60 17.99 -5.28
C ARG A 78 -9.53 18.95 -6.47
N SER A 79 -10.43 18.85 -7.45
CA SER A 79 -10.41 19.69 -8.67
C SER A 79 -11.50 20.76 -8.68
N SER A 80 -12.44 20.71 -7.74
CA SER A 80 -13.36 21.81 -7.41
C SER A 80 -12.76 22.87 -6.49
N GLU A 81 -11.55 22.64 -5.95
CA GLU A 81 -10.79 23.71 -5.30
C GLU A 81 -9.91 24.41 -6.35
N PRO A 82 -9.94 25.75 -6.45
CA PRO A 82 -8.98 26.45 -7.29
C PRO A 82 -7.57 26.09 -6.83
N PRO A 83 -6.53 26.17 -7.70
CA PRO A 83 -5.15 26.13 -7.23
C PRO A 83 -4.97 27.25 -6.22
N GLN A 84 -5.11 26.95 -4.94
CA GLN A 84 -4.73 27.89 -3.90
C GLN A 84 -3.20 27.88 -3.88
N GLU A 85 -2.63 28.71 -4.75
CA GLU A 85 -1.44 29.47 -4.39
C GLU A 85 -1.77 30.32 -3.14
N GLN A 86 -1.93 29.68 -1.98
CA GLN A 86 -1.86 30.37 -0.70
C GLN A 86 -0.38 30.50 -0.36
N LEU A 87 0.23 31.51 -0.98
CA LEU A 87 1.28 32.27 -0.33
C LEU A 87 0.78 32.63 1.08
N ASN A 88 1.35 31.95 2.07
CA ASN A 88 1.48 32.30 3.47
C ASN A 88 0.57 33.44 3.98
N ASN A 89 -0.44 33.10 4.81
CA ASN A 89 -0.97 34.00 5.83
C ASN A 89 -1.47 33.18 7.03
N GLY A 90 -0.59 33.02 8.03
CA GLY A 90 -1.01 32.81 9.42
C GLY A 90 -0.96 31.39 9.98
N SER A 91 0.03 30.57 9.60
CA SER A 91 0.40 29.48 10.49
C SER A 91 1.20 30.05 11.67
N THR A 92 0.56 30.18 12.85
CA THR A 92 1.24 30.46 14.13
C THR A 92 2.14 29.31 14.57
N TRP A 93 2.13 28.19 13.85
CA TRP A 93 2.99 27.06 14.13
C TRP A 93 4.45 27.42 13.80
N GLN A 94 5.23 27.63 14.87
CA GLN A 94 6.68 27.61 14.82
C GLN A 94 7.10 26.16 15.11
N ALA A 95 7.82 25.54 14.18
CA ALA A 95 8.48 24.28 14.50
C ALA A 95 9.43 24.54 15.69
N PRO A 96 9.36 23.75 16.78
CA PRO A 96 10.37 23.85 17.82
C PRO A 96 11.76 23.63 17.22
N PRO A 97 12.81 24.28 17.75
CA PRO A 97 14.17 24.00 17.33
C PRO A 97 14.41 22.49 17.34
N CYS A 98 14.92 21.95 16.24
CA CYS A 98 15.32 20.55 16.15
C CYS A 98 16.61 20.40 16.97
N GLU A 99 16.47 20.15 18.28
CA GLU A 99 17.60 19.98 19.21
C GLU A 99 18.12 18.52 19.25
N GLU A 100 17.38 17.56 18.67
CA GLU A 100 17.84 16.18 18.52
C GLU A 100 18.73 16.04 17.28
N ASP A 101 20.03 16.29 17.47
CA ASP A 101 21.06 15.95 16.50
C ASP A 101 21.57 14.52 16.74
N TRP A 102 21.00 13.57 16.01
CA TRP A 102 21.38 12.17 16.02
C TRP A 102 22.84 11.93 15.54
N GLU A 103 23.50 12.92 14.90
CA GLU A 103 24.92 12.83 14.57
C GLU A 103 25.82 13.13 15.78
N THR A 104 25.36 13.95 16.73
CA THR A 104 26.12 14.29 17.94
C THR A 104 26.17 13.12 18.92
N GLU A 105 25.10 12.33 19.03
CA GLU A 105 25.02 11.14 19.91
C GLU A 105 25.98 10.01 19.50
N ALA A 106 26.35 9.96 18.22
CA ALA A 106 27.31 8.96 17.72
C ALA A 106 28.75 9.26 18.14
N LEU A 107 29.08 10.52 18.47
CA LEU A 107 30.42 10.92 18.90
C LEU A 107 30.59 10.82 20.43
N GLU A 108 29.53 11.16 21.18
CA GLU A 108 29.51 11.02 22.65
C GLU A 108 29.35 9.56 23.13
N GLY A 109 28.82 8.67 22.28
CA GLY A 109 28.77 7.23 22.55
C GLY A 109 30.14 6.53 22.64
N SER A 110 31.25 7.24 22.38
CA SER A 110 32.60 6.67 22.45
C SER A 110 33.17 6.54 23.86
N GLU A 111 32.54 7.11 24.90
CA GLU A 111 33.02 6.97 26.29
C GLU A 111 32.30 5.86 27.10
N SER A 112 31.14 5.38 26.66
CA SER A 112 30.50 4.24 27.32
C SER A 112 30.96 2.94 26.69
N THR A 113 31.95 2.30 27.31
CA THR A 113 32.38 0.95 26.91
C THR A 113 31.21 -0.02 27.17
N PHE A 114 30.49 -0.37 26.12
CA PHE A 114 29.42 -1.35 26.17
C PHE A 114 30.03 -2.74 26.42
N VAL A 115 29.93 -3.26 27.65
CA VAL A 115 30.44 -4.59 28.01
C VAL A 115 29.39 -5.65 27.64
N TRP A 116 29.63 -6.38 26.56
CA TRP A 116 28.87 -7.59 26.24
C TRP A 116 29.17 -8.69 27.26
N GLY A 117 28.10 -9.36 27.71
CA GLY A 117 28.05 -10.32 28.82
C GLY A 117 29.32 -11.14 29.08
N MET A 118 29.77 -11.09 30.34
CA MET A 118 30.71 -12.06 30.88
C MET A 118 30.09 -13.45 30.81
N ILE A 119 30.76 -14.34 30.08
CA ILE A 119 30.46 -15.77 30.08
C ILE A 119 31.06 -16.31 31.38
N ASN A 120 30.22 -16.80 32.28
CA ASN A 120 30.61 -17.33 33.59
C ASN A 120 31.09 -18.78 33.51
#